data_AF-A0A3D2A9M6-F1
#
_entry.id   AF-A0A3D2A9M6-F1
#
_cell.length_a   1.000
_cell.length_b   1.000
_cell.length_c   1.000
_cell.angle_alpha   90.00
_cell.angle_beta   90.00
_cell.angle_gamma   90.00
#
_symmetry.space_group_name_H-M   'P 1'
#
loop_
_entity.id
_entity.type
_entity.pdbx_description
1 polymer ?
#
loop_
_entity_poly.entity_id
_entity_poly.type
_entity_poly.pdbx_seq_one_letter_code
_entity_poly.pdbx_strand_id
1 'polypeptide(L)' 'MKTYLVTGGAGFIGSNFVIYMLNKYDDVKIINVDKLTYAGNLEN' A
#
# COMPACT_ATOMS: atom_id res chain seq x y z
N MET A 1 3.68 -0.79 -17.42
CA MET A 1 3.04 -0.40 -16.15
C MET A 1 2.01 -1.42 -15.69
N LYS A 2 2.32 -2.19 -14.64
CA LYS A 2 1.34 -3.09 -13.98
C LYS A 2 0.61 -2.36 -12.86
N THR A 3 -0.71 -2.54 -12.75
CA THR A 3 -1.51 -1.91 -11.68
C THR A 3 -1.91 -2.96 -10.64
N TYR A 4 -1.66 -2.65 -9.36
CA TYR A 4 -2.00 -3.50 -8.22
C TYR A 4 -3.05 -2.79 -7.35
N LEU A 5 -4.11 -3.52 -7.00
CA LEU A 5 -5.08 -3.10 -5.99
C LEU A 5 -4.65 -3.69 -4.65
N VAL A 6 -4.32 -2.83 -3.70
CA VAL A 6 -3.91 -3.24 -2.34
C VAL A 6 -5.02 -2.87 -1.39
N THR A 7 -5.62 -3.85 -0.72
CA THR A 7 -6.61 -3.62 0.33
C THR A 7 -5.94 -3.60 1.70
N GLY A 8 -6.28 -2.63 2.56
CA GLY A 8 -5.68 -2.54 3.89
C GLY A 8 -4.25 -1.99 3.88
N GLY A 9 -3.88 -1.21 2.87
CA GLY A 9 -2.52 -0.70 2.67
C GLY A 9 -2.08 0.40 3.66
N ALA A 10 -2.96 0.88 4.54
CA ALA A 10 -2.59 1.75 5.67
C ALA A 10 -2.32 0.97 6.96
N GLY A 11 -2.55 -0.35 6.98
CA GLY A 11 -2.17 -1.22 8.09
C GLY A 11 -0.68 -1.57 8.09
N PHE A 12 -0.19 -2.16 9.19
CA PHE A 12 1.26 -2.41 9.40
C PHE A 12 1.97 -3.12 8.24
N ILE A 13 1.44 -4.27 7.79
CA ILE A 13 2.04 -5.03 6.67
C ILE A 13 1.74 -4.34 5.34
N GLY A 14 0.53 -3.80 5.19
CA GLY A 14 0.07 -3.17 3.96
C GLY A 14 0.92 -1.97 3.56
N SER A 15 1.25 -1.08 4.51
CA SER A 15 2.04 0.12 4.24
C SER A 15 3.47 -0.25 3.81
N ASN A 16 4.10 -1.17 4.55
CA ASN A 16 5.43 -1.68 4.22
C ASN A 16 5.46 -2.38 2.86
N PHE A 17 4.42 -3.13 2.50
CA PHE A 17 4.28 -3.74 1.19
C PHE A 17 4.18 -2.68 0.07
N VAL A 18 3.36 -1.64 0.27
CA VAL A 18 3.21 -0.53 -0.69
C VAL A 18 4.55 0.17 -0.91
N ILE A 19 5.24 0.54 0.17
CA ILE A 19 6.56 1.20 0.12
C ILE A 19 7.59 0.30 -0.57
N TYR A 20 7.66 -0.97 -0.18
CA TYR A 20 8.57 -1.94 -0.80
C TYR A 20 8.35 -2.07 -2.31
N MET A 21 7.10 -2.19 -2.74
CA MET A 21 6.75 -2.36 -4.15
C MET A 21 7.13 -1.12 -4.97
N LEU A 22 6.87 0.08 -4.45
CA LEU A 22 7.24 1.33 -5.11
C LEU A 22 8.77 1.52 -5.20
N ASN A 23 9.51 1.08 -4.18
CA ASN A 23 10.98 1.19 -4.17
C ASN A 23 11.66 0.12 -5.04
N LYS A 24 11.05 -1.06 -5.20
CA LYS A 24 11.65 -2.19 -5.92
C LYS A 24 11.39 -2.17 -7.41
N TYR A 25 10.29 -1.58 -7.86
CA TYR A 25 9.87 -1.64 -9.25
C TYR A 25 9.50 -0.25 -9.77
N ASP A 26 10.19 0.20 -10.81
CA ASP A 26 9.96 1.53 -11.40
C ASP A 26 8.70 1.60 -12.29
N ASP A 27 8.12 0.45 -12.67
CA ASP A 27 7.00 0.35 -13.61
C ASP A 27 5.73 -0.26 -12.98
N VAL A 28 5.41 0.19 -11.76
CA VAL A 28 4.20 -0.22 -11.02
C VAL A 28 3.33 0.96 -10.64
N LYS A 29 2.01 0.74 -10.70
CA LYS A 29 0.98 1.62 -10.14
C LYS A 29 0.29 0.88 -9.01
N ILE A 30 0.14 1.52 -7.86
CA ILE A 30 -0.57 0.95 -6.72
C ILE A 30 -1.81 1.79 -6.44
N ILE A 31 -2.95 1.13 -6.26
CA ILE A 31 -4.19 1.71 -5.77
C ILE A 31 -4.43 1.10 -4.40
N ASN A 32 -4.23 1.89 -3.34
CA ASN A 32 -4.54 1.46 -1.98
C ASN A 32 -6.01 1.76 -1.67
N VAL A 33 -6.77 0.74 -1.27
CA VAL A 33 -8.12 0.88 -0.72
C VAL A 33 -8.07 0.47 0.74
N ASP A 34 -8.20 1.45 1.62
CA ASP A 34 -8.21 1.24 3.05
C ASP A 34 -9.50 1.83 3.65
N LYS A 35 -10.04 1.15 4.65
CA LYS A 35 -11.22 1.62 5.41
C LYS A 35 -10.81 2.58 6.54
N LEU A 36 -9.52 2.69 6.83
CA LEU A 36 -8.95 3.50 7.92
C LEU A 36 -9.63 3.19 9.25
N THR A 37 -9.71 1.89 9.57
CA THR A 37 -10.18 1.42 10.88
C THR A 37 -9.09 1.59 11.93
N TYR A 38 -9.31 1.06 13.14
CA TYR A 38 -8.33 1.13 14.24
C TYR A 38 -6.92 0.61 13.89
N ALA A 39 -6.82 -0.28 12.90
CA ALA A 39 -5.56 -0.89 12.48
C ALA A 39 -4.85 -0.10 11.37
N GLY A 40 -5.49 0.93 10.79
CA GLY A 40 -4.91 1.79 9.75
C GLY A 40 -4.32 3.06 10.34
N ASN A 41 -3.12 3.44 9.89
CA ASN A 41 -2.49 4.71 10.24
C ASN A 41 -1.88 5.33 8.97
N LEU A 42 -2.20 6.60 8.71
CA LEU A 42 -1.67 7.37 7.56
C LEU A 42 -0.20 7.77 7.74
N GLU A 43 0.33 7.68 8.96
CA GLU A 43 1.74 7.94 9.29
C GLU A 43 2.64 6.70 9.14
N ASN A 44 2.06 5.53 8.87
CA ASN A 44 2.81 4.29 8.57
C ASN A 44 3.46 4.33 7.19
#